data_AF-A0A929ZW44-F1
#
_entry.id   AF-A0A929ZW44-F1
#
_cell.length_a   1.000
_cell.length_b   1.000
_cell.length_c   1.000
_cell.angle_alpha   90.00
_cell.angle_beta   90.00
_cell.angle_gamma   90.00
#
_symmetry.space_group_name_H-M   'P 1'
#
loop_
_entity.id
_entity.type
_entity.pdbx_description
1 polymer ?
#
loop_
_entity_poly.entity_id
_entity_poly.type
_entity_poly.pdbx_seq_one_letter_code
_entity_poly.pdbx_strand_id
1 'polypeptide(L)'
;VNEIYQIEHIPIPIKSNQASKINTLKREGIIEPIIADILHQLRLKGNDAVHSVYASEETAETLLRMAYRLARWFALSYGEGTKGHSEFILPEKHSISVDELKSEKEAQEKQIETLKNKLFELQKQKEYLEESQSKEFLSAQKERVKKSQKYAGELTLSEAETRKIIDAQLEEAGWQADSINLKYSKGTRPEKGKNIAIAEFPTDKGKADYALFAGLQLVGIVEAKAEYKDISAIIANQCKDYATSIKSEHSEYIISEWGEYKVPFVFATNGRKYLKQLETKSGIWFLDTRRNDNIPKALQNWKSPQGLLEDLEKDIEKANQKLNETPYDLLKDKGGLNLRE
;
A
#
# COMPACT_ATOMS: atom_id res chain seq x y z
N VAL A 1 -46.09 18.19 8.71
CA VAL A 1 -46.47 17.93 7.29
C VAL A 1 -45.60 16.86 6.67
N ASN A 2 -44.29 17.05 6.47
CA ASN A 2 -43.43 16.00 5.88
C ASN A 2 -43.45 14.69 6.69
N GLU A 3 -43.48 14.77 8.03
CA GLU A 3 -43.65 13.59 8.89
C GLU A 3 -44.92 12.79 8.60
N ILE A 4 -46.06 13.46 8.37
CA ILE A 4 -47.32 12.79 8.00
C ILE A 4 -47.15 12.04 6.68
N TYR A 5 -46.46 12.63 5.69
CA TYR A 5 -46.17 11.96 4.43
C TYR A 5 -45.30 10.71 4.61
N GLN A 6 -44.32 10.75 5.52
CA GLN A 6 -43.45 9.61 5.80
C GLN A 6 -44.20 8.50 6.53
N ILE A 7 -44.96 8.83 7.57
CA ILE A 7 -45.72 7.86 8.37
C ILE A 7 -46.84 7.21 7.56
N GLU A 8 -47.57 8.00 6.78
CA GLU A 8 -48.68 7.50 5.93
C GLU A 8 -48.19 6.92 4.60
N HIS A 9 -46.87 6.88 4.36
CA HIS A 9 -46.24 6.40 3.12
C HIS A 9 -46.82 7.04 1.84
N ILE A 10 -47.19 8.32 1.90
CA ILE A 10 -47.76 9.06 0.77
C ILE A 10 -46.61 9.62 -0.08
N PRO A 11 -46.63 9.47 -1.41
CA PRO A 11 -45.63 10.08 -2.28
C PRO A 11 -45.71 11.61 -2.21
N ILE A 12 -44.57 12.25 -1.97
CA ILE A 12 -44.47 13.71 -1.96
C ILE A 12 -44.65 14.23 -3.40
N PRO A 13 -45.53 15.22 -3.65
CA PRO A 13 -45.75 15.76 -4.99
C PRO A 13 -44.49 16.32 -5.64
N ILE A 14 -44.36 16.25 -6.96
CA ILE A 14 -43.15 16.69 -7.71
C ILE A 14 -42.94 18.21 -7.64
N LYS A 15 -44.01 19.02 -7.58
CA LYS A 15 -43.97 20.47 -7.28
C LYS A 15 -44.46 20.70 -5.85
N SER A 16 -43.53 20.72 -4.87
CA SER A 16 -43.88 20.58 -3.46
C SER A 16 -43.76 21.86 -2.63
N ASN A 17 -44.48 22.92 -3.01
CA ASN A 17 -44.64 24.03 -2.06
C ASN A 17 -45.54 23.57 -0.88
N GLN A 18 -45.40 24.22 0.27
CA GLN A 18 -46.09 23.80 1.50
C GLN A 18 -47.62 23.82 1.34
N ALA A 19 -48.16 24.75 0.56
CA ALA A 19 -49.59 24.83 0.28
C ALA A 19 -50.09 23.62 -0.51
N SER A 20 -49.35 23.18 -1.53
CA SER A 20 -49.66 21.98 -2.31
C SER A 20 -49.68 20.73 -1.43
N LYS A 21 -48.71 20.60 -0.50
CA LYS A 21 -48.67 19.47 0.44
C LYS A 21 -49.89 19.45 1.37
N ILE A 22 -50.27 20.59 1.93
CA ILE A 22 -51.45 20.68 2.81
C ILE A 22 -52.73 20.33 2.04
N ASN A 23 -52.87 20.85 0.82
CA ASN A 23 -54.06 20.60 0.00
C ASN A 23 -54.16 19.14 -0.45
N THR A 24 -53.04 18.48 -0.75
CA THR A 24 -53.02 17.04 -1.03
C THR A 24 -53.48 16.27 0.21
N LEU A 25 -52.92 16.50 1.40
CA LEU A 25 -53.35 15.81 2.62
C LEU A 25 -54.84 16.01 2.93
N LYS A 26 -55.38 17.22 2.67
CA LYS A 26 -56.81 17.51 2.83
C LYS A 26 -57.66 16.73 1.81
N ARG A 27 -57.22 16.67 0.55
CA ARG A 27 -57.94 15.98 -0.53
C ARG A 27 -57.96 14.46 -0.33
N GLU A 28 -56.86 13.89 0.14
CA GLU A 28 -56.76 12.46 0.47
C GLU A 28 -57.49 12.09 1.78
N GLY A 29 -58.10 13.07 2.48
CA GLY A 29 -58.87 12.84 3.71
C GLY A 29 -58.02 12.54 4.95
N ILE A 30 -56.70 12.65 4.86
CA ILE A 30 -55.75 12.39 5.96
C ILE A 30 -55.87 13.46 7.05
N ILE A 31 -56.15 14.71 6.64
CA ILE A 31 -56.38 15.82 7.58
C ILE A 31 -57.75 16.43 7.36
N GLU A 32 -58.41 16.78 8.47
CA GLU A 32 -59.69 17.48 8.43
C GLU A 32 -59.54 18.92 7.92
N PRO A 33 -60.61 19.52 7.37
CA PRO A 33 -60.60 20.90 6.89
C PRO A 33 -60.07 21.90 7.91
N ILE A 34 -60.44 21.74 9.19
CA ILE A 34 -60.01 22.62 10.27
C ILE A 34 -58.49 22.58 10.51
N ILE A 35 -57.88 21.40 10.38
CA ILE A 35 -56.42 21.22 10.53
C ILE A 35 -55.70 21.85 9.34
N ALA A 36 -56.24 21.67 8.14
CA ALA A 36 -55.70 22.31 6.93
C ALA A 36 -55.77 23.85 7.02
N ASP A 37 -56.86 24.40 7.56
CA ASP A 37 -57.04 25.84 7.73
C ASP A 37 -56.06 26.41 8.77
N ILE A 38 -55.86 25.72 9.90
CA ILE A 38 -54.84 26.09 10.89
C ILE A 38 -53.44 26.10 10.26
N LEU A 39 -53.09 25.07 9.48
CA LEU A 39 -51.80 24.97 8.79
C LEU A 39 -51.61 26.12 7.78
N HIS A 40 -52.66 26.50 7.04
CA HIS A 40 -52.61 27.62 6.10
C HIS A 40 -52.50 28.97 6.81
N GLN A 41 -53.20 29.17 7.92
CA GLN A 41 -53.11 30.42 8.71
C GLN A 41 -51.70 30.62 9.27
N LEU A 42 -51.12 29.57 9.86
CA LEU A 42 -49.72 29.59 10.34
C LEU A 42 -48.74 29.88 9.20
N ARG A 43 -48.94 29.25 8.03
CA ARG A 43 -48.10 29.48 6.85
C ARG A 43 -48.18 30.92 6.34
N LEU A 44 -49.39 31.45 6.16
CA LEU A 44 -49.60 32.79 5.60
C LEU A 44 -49.05 33.85 6.54
N LYS A 45 -49.41 33.80 7.83
CA LYS A 45 -48.97 34.79 8.81
C LYS A 45 -47.48 34.67 9.16
N GLY A 46 -46.93 33.46 9.18
CA GLY A 46 -45.50 33.25 9.33
C GLY A 46 -44.70 33.85 8.16
N ASN A 47 -45.16 33.66 6.93
CA ASN A 47 -44.54 34.28 5.75
C ASN A 47 -44.64 35.80 5.78
N ASP A 48 -45.81 36.35 6.15
CA ASP A 48 -46.01 37.80 6.29
C ASP A 48 -45.07 38.40 7.33
N ALA A 49 -44.86 37.73 8.48
CA ALA A 49 -43.98 38.21 9.55
C ALA A 49 -42.48 38.22 9.18
N VAL A 50 -42.05 37.33 8.29
CA VAL A 50 -40.66 37.30 7.78
C VAL A 50 -40.41 38.43 6.78
N HIS A 51 -41.41 38.79 5.98
CA HIS A 51 -41.28 39.80 4.92
C HIS A 51 -41.76 41.20 5.34
N SER A 52 -42.60 41.31 6.36
CA SER A 52 -43.23 42.55 6.82
C SER A 52 -42.87 42.77 8.29
N VAL A 53 -42.48 43.98 8.67
CA VAL A 53 -42.22 44.36 10.07
C VAL A 53 -43.57 44.49 10.81
N TYR A 54 -44.26 43.39 11.06
CA TYR A 54 -45.57 43.38 11.72
C TYR A 54 -45.47 42.81 13.13
N ALA A 55 -45.84 43.62 14.12
CA ALA A 55 -45.71 43.32 15.56
C ALA A 55 -47.07 43.46 16.27
N SER A 56 -48.06 42.65 15.88
CA SER A 56 -49.28 42.50 16.69
C SER A 56 -49.10 41.33 17.65
N GLU A 57 -48.85 41.66 18.92
CA GLU A 57 -48.71 40.68 20.02
C GLU A 57 -49.95 39.78 20.11
N GLU A 58 -51.14 40.35 19.99
CA GLU A 58 -52.42 39.65 19.99
C GLU A 58 -52.54 38.61 18.86
N THR A 59 -52.04 38.95 17.67
CA THR A 59 -52.00 38.01 16.53
C THR A 59 -51.01 36.87 16.81
N ALA A 60 -49.85 37.17 17.40
CA ALA A 60 -48.85 36.18 17.76
C ALA A 60 -49.36 35.20 18.82
N GLU A 61 -50.04 35.70 19.86
CA GLU A 61 -50.67 34.86 20.89
C GLU A 61 -51.73 33.92 20.31
N THR A 62 -52.58 34.45 19.42
CA THR A 62 -53.63 33.67 18.75
C THR A 62 -53.03 32.56 17.90
N LEU A 63 -52.00 32.87 17.11
CA LEU A 63 -51.30 31.88 16.29
C LEU A 63 -50.58 30.84 17.14
N LEU A 64 -50.00 31.23 18.27
CA LEU A 64 -49.32 30.32 19.19
C LEU A 64 -50.30 29.31 19.82
N ARG A 65 -51.50 29.77 20.19
CA ARG A 65 -52.60 28.88 20.65
C ARG A 65 -53.05 27.92 19.55
N MET A 66 -53.15 28.38 18.30
CA MET A 66 -53.49 27.52 17.16
C MET A 66 -52.39 26.48 16.89
N ALA A 67 -51.11 26.87 16.96
CA ALA A 67 -49.98 25.97 16.82
C ALA A 67 -49.94 24.89 17.91
N TYR A 68 -50.24 25.25 19.16
CA TYR A 68 -50.37 24.29 20.25
C TYR A 68 -51.49 23.28 20.01
N ARG A 69 -52.68 23.74 19.57
CA ARG A 69 -53.80 22.84 19.23
C ARG A 69 -53.43 21.87 18.11
N LEU A 70 -52.72 22.35 17.09
CA LEU A 70 -52.21 21.52 16.00
C LEU A 70 -51.17 20.50 16.49
N ALA A 71 -50.22 20.92 17.33
CA ALA A 71 -49.22 20.02 17.92
C ALA A 71 -49.85 18.95 18.81
N ARG A 72 -50.86 19.33 19.61
CA ARG A 72 -51.64 18.41 20.44
C ARG A 72 -52.39 17.40 19.57
N TRP A 73 -53.05 17.84 18.50
CA TRP A 73 -53.68 16.94 17.53
C TRP A 73 -52.67 15.96 16.95
N PHE A 74 -51.52 16.44 16.47
CA PHE A 74 -50.48 15.58 15.91
C PHE A 74 -49.94 14.57 16.93
N ALA A 75 -49.69 14.99 18.17
CA ALA A 75 -49.20 14.11 19.24
C ALA A 75 -50.23 13.04 19.65
N LEU A 76 -51.53 13.35 19.58
CA LEU A 76 -52.61 12.40 19.86
C LEU A 76 -52.87 11.44 18.69
N SER A 77 -52.68 11.90 17.44
CA SER A 77 -52.94 11.10 16.24
C SER A 77 -51.74 10.24 15.82
N TYR A 78 -50.52 10.77 15.93
CA TYR A 78 -49.30 10.17 15.38
C TYR A 78 -48.22 9.91 16.44
N GLY A 79 -48.41 10.34 17.69
CA GLY A 79 -47.43 10.23 18.77
C GLY A 79 -47.91 9.41 19.96
N GLU A 80 -47.13 9.41 21.05
CA GLU A 80 -47.43 8.71 22.31
C GLU A 80 -48.45 9.47 23.20
N GLY A 81 -49.24 10.38 22.62
CA GLY A 81 -50.12 11.29 23.36
C GLY A 81 -49.42 12.51 23.96
N THR A 82 -50.11 13.23 24.83
CA THR A 82 -49.67 14.57 25.32
C THR A 82 -48.78 14.56 26.56
N LYS A 83 -48.49 13.38 27.13
CA LYS A 83 -47.64 13.19 28.32
C LYS A 83 -47.95 14.15 29.49
N GLY A 84 -49.22 14.50 29.67
CA GLY A 84 -49.69 15.39 30.76
C GLY A 84 -49.77 16.88 30.42
N HIS A 85 -49.35 17.32 29.22
CA HIS A 85 -49.47 18.70 28.77
C HIS A 85 -50.81 18.96 28.06
N SER A 86 -51.89 19.07 28.81
CA SER A 86 -53.25 19.25 28.28
C SER A 86 -53.66 20.71 28.06
N GLU A 87 -52.99 21.66 28.72
CA GLU A 87 -53.32 23.09 28.66
C GLU A 87 -52.23 23.92 27.99
N PHE A 88 -52.65 25.00 27.34
CA PHE A 88 -51.74 25.97 26.74
C PHE A 88 -51.24 26.96 27.80
N ILE A 89 -49.92 27.06 27.96
CA ILE A 89 -49.27 28.04 28.82
C ILE A 89 -48.59 29.08 27.94
N LEU A 90 -48.88 30.36 28.17
CA LEU A 90 -48.24 31.45 27.44
C LEU A 90 -46.78 31.58 27.90
N PRO A 91 -45.79 31.68 26.98
CA PRO A 91 -44.39 31.81 27.37
C PRO A 91 -44.13 33.10 28.17
N GLU A 92 -43.24 33.02 29.15
CA GLU A 92 -42.74 34.20 29.85
C GLU A 92 -41.88 35.06 28.91
N LYS A 93 -41.99 36.39 29.03
CA LYS A 93 -41.18 37.34 28.26
C LYS A 93 -39.75 37.29 28.76
N HIS A 94 -38.92 36.45 28.15
CA HIS A 94 -37.48 36.46 28.37
C HIS A 94 -36.79 37.46 27.43
N SER A 95 -35.93 38.32 27.98
CA SER A 95 -35.02 39.16 27.19
C SER A 95 -33.88 38.28 26.68
N ILE A 96 -34.10 37.57 25.58
CA ILE A 96 -33.05 36.80 24.93
C ILE A 96 -32.14 37.78 24.17
N SER A 97 -30.83 37.66 24.36
CA SER A 97 -29.84 38.46 23.63
C SER A 97 -29.87 38.07 22.14
N VAL A 98 -30.35 38.99 21.30
CA VAL A 98 -30.44 38.79 19.84
C VAL A 98 -29.07 38.51 19.21
N ASP A 99 -27.99 39.01 19.82
CA ASP A 99 -26.63 38.85 19.33
C ASP A 99 -26.07 37.44 19.59
N GLU A 100 -26.44 36.81 20.71
CA GLU A 100 -26.07 35.41 21.01
C GLU A 100 -26.71 34.45 19.98
N LEU A 101 -27.99 34.65 19.67
CA LEU A 101 -28.71 33.86 18.66
C LEU A 101 -28.12 34.02 17.24
N LYS A 102 -27.68 35.22 16.88
CA LYS A 102 -27.01 35.47 15.59
C LYS A 102 -25.68 34.73 15.51
N SER A 103 -24.86 34.82 16.55
CA SER A 103 -23.58 34.11 16.61
C SER A 103 -23.75 32.59 16.53
N GLU A 104 -24.76 32.04 17.22
CA GLU A 104 -25.04 30.61 17.17
C GLU A 104 -25.50 30.17 15.77
N LYS A 105 -26.37 30.95 15.12
CA LYS A 105 -26.82 30.70 13.76
C LYS A 105 -25.65 30.70 12.77
N GLU A 106 -24.75 31.68 12.83
CA GLU A 106 -23.57 31.74 11.95
C GLU A 106 -22.63 30.55 12.17
N ALA A 107 -22.44 30.11 13.42
CA ALA A 107 -21.64 28.93 13.73
C ALA A 107 -22.27 27.64 13.15
N GLN A 108 -23.59 27.49 13.29
CA GLN A 108 -24.33 26.37 12.71
C GLN A 108 -24.27 26.38 11.17
N GLU A 109 -24.39 27.54 10.53
CA GLU A 109 -24.30 27.67 9.07
C GLU A 109 -22.92 27.24 8.55
N LYS A 110 -21.82 27.66 9.21
CA LYS A 110 -20.45 27.21 8.88
C LYS A 110 -20.29 25.69 9.06
N GLN A 111 -20.87 25.14 10.11
CA GLN A 111 -20.81 23.69 10.35
C GLN A 111 -21.58 22.91 9.28
N ILE A 112 -22.75 23.41 8.87
CA ILE A 112 -23.54 22.84 7.77
C ILE A 112 -22.76 22.88 6.45
N GLU A 113 -22.08 23.99 6.15
CA GLU A 113 -21.25 24.10 4.94
C GLU A 113 -20.10 23.10 4.94
N THR A 114 -19.40 22.97 6.08
CA THR A 114 -18.31 22.01 6.25
C THR A 114 -18.79 20.57 6.04
N LEU A 115 -19.93 20.21 6.63
CA LEU A 115 -20.50 18.87 6.48
C LEU A 115 -20.95 18.59 5.04
N LYS A 116 -21.49 19.58 4.34
CA LYS A 116 -21.86 19.45 2.92
C LYS A 116 -20.65 19.16 2.04
N ASN A 117 -19.55 19.89 2.24
CA ASN A 117 -18.31 19.66 1.48
C ASN A 117 -17.75 18.26 1.73
N LYS A 118 -17.76 17.81 2.99
CA LYS A 118 -17.30 16.45 3.35
C LYS A 118 -18.19 15.35 2.74
N LEU A 119 -19.50 15.56 2.70
CA LEU A 119 -20.44 14.64 2.03
C LEU A 119 -20.16 14.55 0.53
N PHE A 120 -19.89 15.68 -0.11
CA PHE A 120 -19.57 15.72 -1.54
C PHE A 120 -18.27 14.99 -1.87
N GLU A 121 -17.23 15.15 -1.05
CA GLU A 121 -15.98 14.40 -1.20
C GLU A 121 -16.17 12.90 -1.03
N LEU A 122 -16.93 12.47 -0.02
CA LEU A 122 -17.23 11.07 0.21
C LEU A 122 -18.05 10.46 -0.93
N GLN A 123 -18.98 11.20 -1.52
CA GLN A 123 -19.73 10.75 -2.70
C GLN A 123 -18.81 10.51 -3.89
N LYS A 124 -17.91 11.44 -4.19
CA LYS A 124 -16.91 11.27 -5.26
C LYS A 124 -16.00 10.07 -5.03
N GLN A 125 -15.55 9.86 -3.78
CA GLN A 125 -14.73 8.68 -3.45
C GLN A 125 -15.51 7.38 -3.66
N LYS A 126 -16.79 7.35 -3.28
CA LYS A 126 -17.64 6.18 -3.47
C LYS A 126 -17.86 5.87 -4.95
N GLU A 127 -18.15 6.87 -5.77
CA GLU A 127 -18.29 6.71 -7.23
C GLU A 127 -17.01 6.17 -7.86
N TYR A 128 -15.85 6.72 -7.49
CA TYR A 128 -14.55 6.22 -7.96
C TYR A 128 -14.31 4.75 -7.57
N LEU A 129 -14.63 4.38 -6.33
CA LEU A 129 -14.49 2.99 -5.85
C LEU A 129 -15.42 2.05 -6.60
N GLU A 130 -16.69 2.43 -6.81
CA GLU A 130 -17.66 1.62 -7.57
C GLU A 130 -17.21 1.44 -9.02
N GLU A 131 -16.71 2.50 -9.67
CA GLU A 131 -16.17 2.43 -11.03
C GLU A 131 -14.92 1.53 -11.09
N SER A 132 -14.02 1.63 -10.11
CA SER A 132 -12.82 0.79 -10.01
C SER A 132 -13.12 -0.69 -9.78
N GLN A 133 -14.26 -1.00 -9.15
CA GLN A 133 -14.74 -2.38 -8.93
C GLN A 133 -15.63 -2.88 -10.06
N SER A 134 -15.96 -2.03 -11.04
CA SER A 134 -16.75 -2.44 -12.19
C SER A 134 -16.07 -3.60 -12.93
N LYS A 135 -16.89 -4.52 -13.45
CA LYS A 135 -16.39 -5.67 -14.23
C LYS A 135 -15.58 -5.22 -15.45
N GLU A 136 -16.00 -4.12 -16.06
CA GLU A 136 -15.33 -3.48 -17.20
C GLU A 136 -13.94 -2.98 -16.82
N PHE A 137 -13.80 -2.23 -15.72
CA PHE A 137 -12.49 -1.77 -15.25
C PHE A 137 -11.57 -2.94 -14.89
N LEU A 138 -12.07 -3.94 -14.14
CA LEU A 138 -11.29 -5.11 -13.74
C LEU A 138 -10.84 -5.96 -14.94
N SER A 139 -11.72 -6.14 -15.94
CA SER A 139 -11.36 -6.84 -17.18
C SER A 139 -10.30 -6.07 -17.99
N ALA A 140 -10.47 -4.76 -18.14
CA ALA A 140 -9.49 -3.91 -18.80
C ALA A 140 -8.15 -3.89 -18.06
N GLN A 141 -8.15 -3.89 -16.72
CA GLN A 141 -6.95 -4.01 -15.90
C GLN A 141 -6.24 -5.35 -16.14
N LYS A 142 -6.98 -6.47 -16.13
CA LYS A 142 -6.42 -7.80 -16.44
C LYS A 142 -5.80 -7.84 -17.83
N GLU A 143 -6.45 -7.26 -18.84
CA GLU A 143 -5.90 -7.17 -20.19
C GLU A 143 -4.65 -6.28 -20.26
N ARG A 144 -4.60 -5.15 -19.53
CA ARG A 144 -3.38 -4.33 -19.40
C ARG A 144 -2.24 -5.12 -18.75
N VAL A 145 -2.50 -5.89 -17.70
CA VAL A 145 -1.51 -6.74 -17.05
C VAL A 145 -0.99 -7.82 -18.01
N LYS A 146 -1.87 -8.51 -18.74
CA LYS A 146 -1.46 -9.50 -19.75
C LYS A 146 -0.60 -8.89 -20.85
N LYS A 147 -1.00 -7.73 -21.38
CA LYS A 147 -0.21 -7.00 -22.39
C LYS A 147 1.14 -6.58 -21.82
N SER A 148 1.17 -6.03 -20.61
CA SER A 148 2.41 -5.65 -19.93
C SER A 148 3.33 -6.86 -19.72
N GLN A 149 2.82 -8.01 -19.29
CA GLN A 149 3.60 -9.24 -19.16
C GLN A 149 4.14 -9.74 -20.51
N LYS A 150 3.33 -9.66 -21.57
CA LYS A 150 3.75 -10.03 -22.93
C LYS A 150 4.90 -9.12 -23.41
N TYR A 151 4.70 -7.80 -23.36
CA TYR A 151 5.70 -6.83 -23.81
C TYR A 151 6.93 -6.78 -22.91
N ALA A 152 6.80 -7.04 -21.62
CA ALA A 152 7.95 -7.18 -20.71
C ALA A 152 8.85 -8.36 -21.10
N GLY A 153 8.28 -9.46 -21.62
CA GLY A 153 9.08 -10.56 -22.17
C GLY A 153 9.78 -10.22 -23.50
N GLU A 154 9.28 -9.23 -24.24
CA GLU A 154 9.86 -8.72 -25.49
C GLU A 154 10.94 -7.64 -25.24
N LEU A 155 10.99 -7.06 -24.02
CA LEU A 155 12.08 -6.19 -23.57
C LEU A 155 13.35 -7.03 -23.40
N THR A 156 14.06 -7.22 -24.51
CA THR A 156 15.38 -7.84 -24.50
C THR A 156 16.41 -6.82 -24.07
N LEU A 157 16.76 -6.82 -22.79
CA LEU A 157 17.89 -6.02 -22.32
C LEU A 157 19.17 -6.53 -22.96
N SER A 158 19.98 -5.59 -23.44
CA SER A 158 21.35 -5.87 -23.84
C SER A 158 22.19 -6.30 -22.62
N GLU A 159 23.35 -6.91 -22.89
CA GLU A 159 24.31 -7.29 -21.86
C GLU A 159 24.79 -6.07 -21.05
N ALA A 160 24.94 -4.90 -21.71
CA ALA A 160 25.32 -3.65 -21.06
C ALA A 160 24.24 -3.12 -20.09
N GLU A 161 22.97 -3.20 -20.49
CA GLU A 161 21.84 -2.82 -19.61
C GLU A 161 21.69 -3.80 -18.45
N THR A 162 21.90 -5.10 -18.70
CA THR A 162 21.88 -6.12 -17.65
C THR A 162 22.99 -5.88 -16.63
N ARG A 163 24.20 -5.51 -17.06
CA ARG A 163 25.31 -5.10 -16.17
C ARG A 163 24.95 -3.90 -15.31
N LYS A 164 24.21 -2.91 -15.83
CA LYS A 164 23.76 -1.77 -15.01
C LYS A 164 22.77 -2.17 -13.92
N ILE A 165 21.92 -3.16 -14.18
CA ILE A 165 21.04 -3.73 -13.15
C ILE A 165 21.88 -4.47 -12.10
N ILE A 166 22.89 -5.23 -12.52
CA ILE A 166 23.79 -5.96 -11.62
C ILE A 166 24.62 -5.00 -10.76
N ASP A 167 25.14 -3.90 -11.33
CA ASP A 167 25.86 -2.84 -10.61
C ASP A 167 25.01 -2.36 -9.42
N ALA A 168 23.76 -1.97 -9.67
CA ALA A 168 22.84 -1.50 -8.62
C ALA A 168 22.55 -2.56 -7.54
N GLN A 169 22.43 -3.83 -7.94
CA GLN A 169 22.21 -4.93 -6.99
C GLN A 169 23.44 -5.23 -6.13
N LEU A 170 24.65 -5.13 -6.72
CA LEU A 170 25.90 -5.27 -6.00
C LEU A 170 26.12 -4.11 -5.02
N GLU A 171 25.78 -2.88 -5.44
CA GLU A 171 25.80 -1.69 -4.57
C GLU A 171 24.87 -1.83 -3.37
N GLU A 172 23.64 -2.33 -3.57
CA GLU A 172 22.69 -2.60 -2.48
C GLU A 172 23.24 -3.63 -1.47
N ALA A 173 24.06 -4.57 -1.92
CA ALA A 173 24.73 -5.55 -1.06
C ALA A 173 26.06 -5.05 -0.44
N GLY A 174 26.45 -3.80 -0.70
CA GLY A 174 27.63 -3.17 -0.11
C GLY A 174 28.92 -3.30 -0.91
N TRP A 175 28.83 -3.64 -2.21
CA TRP A 175 29.97 -3.61 -3.14
C TRP A 175 30.06 -2.26 -3.85
N GLN A 176 31.27 -1.80 -4.15
CA GLN A 176 31.49 -0.71 -5.10
C GLN A 176 31.49 -1.29 -6.50
N ALA A 177 30.42 -1.07 -7.27
CA ALA A 177 30.23 -1.66 -8.59
C ALA A 177 29.84 -0.59 -9.61
N ASP A 178 30.66 -0.40 -10.64
CA ASP A 178 30.30 0.39 -11.81
C ASP A 178 31.00 -0.22 -13.03
N SER A 179 30.25 -1.01 -13.78
CA SER A 179 30.74 -1.71 -14.98
C SER A 179 31.35 -0.79 -16.04
N ILE A 180 31.05 0.51 -16.02
CA ILE A 180 31.61 1.49 -16.94
C ILE A 180 32.95 2.02 -16.42
N ASN A 181 33.05 2.39 -15.15
CA ASN A 181 34.22 3.09 -14.60
C ASN A 181 35.17 2.18 -13.83
N LEU A 182 34.65 1.24 -13.02
CA LEU A 182 35.42 0.28 -12.23
C LEU A 182 35.80 -0.95 -13.05
N LYS A 183 36.38 -0.71 -14.23
CA LYS A 183 36.77 -1.73 -15.21
C LYS A 183 38.27 -1.99 -15.15
N TYR A 184 38.69 -3.25 -15.30
CA TYR A 184 40.11 -3.61 -15.29
C TYR A 184 40.90 -2.88 -16.39
N SER A 185 40.32 -2.77 -17.60
CA SER A 185 40.94 -2.08 -18.74
C SER A 185 41.10 -0.58 -18.54
N LYS A 186 40.37 0.04 -17.61
CA LYS A 186 40.52 1.44 -17.20
C LYS A 186 41.55 1.64 -16.08
N GLY A 187 42.24 0.57 -15.67
CA GLY A 187 43.25 0.63 -14.60
C GLY A 187 42.72 0.37 -13.20
N THR A 188 41.45 -0.02 -13.04
CA THR A 188 40.89 -0.37 -11.73
C THR A 188 41.61 -1.59 -11.17
N ARG A 189 42.05 -1.51 -9.92
CA ARG A 189 42.73 -2.58 -9.19
C ARG A 189 42.16 -2.69 -7.77
N PRO A 190 42.35 -3.83 -7.09
CA PRO A 190 41.92 -4.00 -5.71
C PRO A 190 42.61 -2.99 -4.79
N GLU A 191 41.89 -2.51 -3.78
CA GLU A 191 42.40 -1.53 -2.83
C GLU A 191 42.13 -1.98 -1.39
N LYS A 192 43.13 -1.85 -0.51
CA LYS A 192 42.99 -2.22 0.90
C LYS A 192 41.87 -1.40 1.56
N GLY A 193 40.91 -2.08 2.18
CA GLY A 193 39.78 -1.47 2.89
C GLY A 193 38.59 -1.07 2.00
N LYS A 194 38.64 -1.34 0.69
CA LYS A 194 37.50 -1.17 -0.22
C LYS A 194 36.99 -2.51 -0.71
N ASN A 195 35.68 -2.65 -0.85
CA ASN A 195 35.06 -3.84 -1.41
C ASN A 195 34.60 -3.51 -2.83
N ILE A 196 35.36 -3.94 -3.84
CA ILE A 196 35.19 -3.50 -5.22
C ILE A 196 34.80 -4.69 -6.10
N ALA A 197 33.79 -4.49 -6.94
CA ALA A 197 33.47 -5.39 -8.05
C ALA A 197 34.13 -4.84 -9.32
N ILE A 198 35.25 -5.45 -9.73
CA ILE A 198 36.02 -5.01 -10.90
C ILE A 198 35.45 -5.68 -12.14
N ALA A 199 34.97 -4.88 -13.09
CA ALA A 199 34.38 -5.39 -14.34
C ALA A 199 35.44 -5.80 -15.38
N GLU A 200 35.10 -6.78 -16.22
CA GLU A 200 35.96 -7.36 -17.27
C GLU A 200 37.35 -7.81 -16.75
N PHE A 201 37.35 -8.56 -15.66
CA PHE A 201 38.58 -9.03 -15.03
C PHE A 201 39.24 -10.15 -15.87
N PRO A 202 40.54 -10.03 -16.24
CA PRO A 202 41.17 -10.97 -17.15
C PRO A 202 41.56 -12.29 -16.46
N THR A 203 41.34 -13.39 -17.18
CA THR A 203 41.73 -14.76 -16.83
C THR A 203 42.41 -15.40 -18.05
N ASP A 204 43.03 -16.58 -17.90
CA ASP A 204 43.65 -17.29 -19.03
C ASP A 204 42.60 -17.85 -20.02
N LYS A 205 41.35 -18.01 -19.58
CA LYS A 205 40.23 -18.51 -20.41
C LYS A 205 39.30 -17.42 -20.95
N GLY A 206 39.62 -16.14 -20.73
CA GLY A 206 38.79 -15.02 -21.16
C GLY A 206 38.66 -13.94 -20.08
N LYS A 207 37.63 -13.12 -20.17
CA LYS A 207 37.35 -12.08 -19.16
C LYS A 207 36.09 -12.46 -18.39
N ALA A 208 36.19 -12.49 -17.07
CA ALA A 208 35.02 -12.60 -16.22
C ALA A 208 34.25 -11.27 -16.22
N ASP A 209 32.92 -11.31 -16.15
CA ASP A 209 32.10 -10.09 -16.12
C ASP A 209 32.43 -9.22 -14.91
N TYR A 210 32.52 -9.82 -13.72
CA TYR A 210 33.04 -9.15 -12.53
C TYR A 210 33.92 -10.08 -11.70
N ALA A 211 34.94 -9.49 -11.08
CA ALA A 211 35.69 -10.09 -9.99
C ALA A 211 35.44 -9.29 -8.70
N LEU A 212 35.03 -9.99 -7.64
CA LEU A 212 34.69 -9.43 -6.34
C LEU A 212 35.92 -9.44 -5.43
N PHE A 213 36.36 -8.26 -5.02
CA PHE A 213 37.50 -8.08 -4.13
C PHE A 213 37.05 -7.51 -2.79
N ALA A 214 37.30 -8.24 -1.71
CA ALA A 214 37.16 -7.74 -0.35
C ALA A 214 38.54 -7.23 0.12
N GLY A 215 38.77 -5.92 0.03
CA GLY A 215 40.10 -5.36 0.17
C GLY A 215 41.03 -5.81 -0.97
N LEU A 216 42.08 -6.56 -0.63
CA LEU A 216 43.02 -7.13 -1.60
C LEU A 216 42.75 -8.61 -1.90
N GLN A 217 41.70 -9.20 -1.32
CA GLN A 217 41.41 -10.62 -1.46
C GLN A 217 40.39 -10.84 -2.56
N LEU A 218 40.73 -11.68 -3.55
CA LEU A 218 39.79 -12.14 -4.56
C LEU A 218 38.85 -13.18 -3.95
N VAL A 219 37.63 -12.76 -3.62
CA VAL A 219 36.66 -13.61 -2.92
C VAL A 219 35.64 -14.22 -3.87
N GLY A 220 35.39 -13.64 -5.04
CA GLY A 220 34.43 -14.24 -5.96
C GLY A 220 34.54 -13.81 -7.42
N ILE A 221 33.96 -14.63 -8.31
CA ILE A 221 33.79 -14.33 -9.73
C ILE A 221 32.31 -14.33 -10.08
N VAL A 222 31.89 -13.37 -10.89
CA VAL A 222 30.52 -13.25 -11.41
C VAL A 222 30.54 -13.37 -12.92
N GLU A 223 29.65 -14.21 -13.45
CA GLU A 223 29.27 -14.25 -14.87
C GLU A 223 27.86 -13.68 -15.04
N ALA A 224 27.72 -12.69 -15.91
CA ALA A 224 26.46 -12.08 -16.29
C ALA A 224 26.01 -12.63 -17.65
N LYS A 225 24.71 -12.85 -17.81
CA LYS A 225 24.11 -13.21 -19.10
C LYS A 225 22.93 -12.33 -19.40
N ALA A 226 22.66 -12.18 -20.70
CA ALA A 226 21.47 -11.51 -21.17
C ALA A 226 20.22 -12.10 -20.49
N GLU A 227 19.30 -11.22 -20.13
CA GLU A 227 18.16 -11.51 -19.25
C GLU A 227 17.36 -12.76 -19.67
N TYR A 228 17.19 -12.98 -20.98
CA TYR A 228 16.37 -14.06 -21.54
C TYR A 228 16.99 -15.46 -21.49
N LYS A 229 18.26 -15.62 -21.09
CA LYS A 229 18.93 -16.93 -21.02
C LYS A 229 18.76 -17.58 -19.64
N ASP A 230 18.50 -18.89 -19.64
CA ASP A 230 18.42 -19.69 -18.41
C ASP A 230 19.83 -19.86 -17.80
N ILE A 231 19.96 -19.61 -16.49
CA ILE A 231 21.24 -19.49 -15.78
C ILE A 231 21.78 -20.85 -15.28
N SER A 232 20.90 -21.83 -15.07
CA SER A 232 21.23 -23.09 -14.38
C SER A 232 22.32 -23.92 -15.05
N ALA A 233 22.49 -23.84 -16.37
CA ALA A 233 23.54 -24.54 -17.12
C ALA A 233 24.91 -23.82 -17.11
N ILE A 234 24.98 -22.56 -16.67
CA ILE A 234 26.12 -21.66 -16.93
C ILE A 234 27.12 -21.65 -15.77
N ILE A 235 26.64 -21.78 -14.53
CA ILE A 235 27.51 -22.01 -13.35
C ILE A 235 28.39 -23.24 -13.54
N ALA A 236 27.86 -24.25 -14.22
CA ALA A 236 28.48 -25.57 -14.30
C ALA A 236 29.79 -25.55 -15.10
N ASN A 237 30.01 -24.58 -16.00
CA ASN A 237 31.16 -24.59 -16.91
C ASN A 237 31.97 -23.26 -16.88
N GLN A 238 31.39 -22.12 -17.30
CA GLN A 238 32.16 -20.88 -17.49
C GLN A 238 32.66 -20.26 -16.18
N CYS A 239 31.83 -20.24 -15.14
CA CYS A 239 32.22 -19.69 -13.84
C CYS A 239 33.37 -20.50 -13.21
N LYS A 240 33.33 -21.83 -13.35
CA LYS A 240 34.39 -22.74 -12.89
C LYS A 240 35.67 -22.56 -13.70
N ASP A 241 35.55 -22.39 -15.01
CA ASP A 241 36.68 -22.13 -15.89
C ASP A 241 37.46 -20.87 -15.47
N TYR A 242 36.76 -19.77 -15.19
CA TYR A 242 37.42 -18.55 -14.72
C TYR A 242 38.01 -18.69 -13.32
N ALA A 243 37.32 -19.39 -12.41
CA ALA A 243 37.80 -19.61 -11.05
C ALA A 243 39.06 -20.49 -10.97
N THR A 244 39.28 -21.37 -11.96
CA THR A 244 40.51 -22.19 -12.08
C THR A 244 41.63 -21.47 -12.83
N SER A 245 41.29 -20.51 -13.69
CA SER A 245 42.21 -19.93 -14.69
C SER A 245 42.64 -18.49 -14.38
N ILE A 246 42.79 -18.13 -13.10
CA ILE A 246 43.36 -16.84 -12.71
C ILE A 246 44.82 -16.75 -13.20
N LYS A 247 45.13 -15.65 -13.89
CA LYS A 247 46.47 -15.39 -14.43
C LYS A 247 47.53 -15.36 -13.34
N SER A 248 48.73 -15.80 -13.67
CA SER A 248 49.88 -15.78 -12.73
C SER A 248 50.21 -14.38 -12.19
N GLU A 249 50.03 -13.34 -13.02
CA GLU A 249 50.20 -11.92 -12.61
C GLU A 249 49.19 -11.44 -11.55
N HIS A 250 48.15 -12.20 -11.25
CA HIS A 250 47.14 -11.89 -10.23
C HIS A 250 47.20 -12.83 -9.02
N SER A 251 48.27 -13.63 -8.93
CA SER A 251 48.48 -14.58 -7.84
C SER A 251 48.52 -13.93 -6.45
N GLU A 252 48.94 -12.67 -6.36
CA GLU A 252 48.97 -11.91 -5.11
C GLU A 252 47.59 -11.71 -4.45
N TYR A 253 46.51 -11.78 -5.23
CA TYR A 253 45.14 -11.61 -4.72
C TYR A 253 44.47 -12.93 -4.36
N ILE A 254 45.09 -14.07 -4.68
CA ILE A 254 44.57 -15.41 -4.38
C ILE A 254 44.73 -15.66 -2.88
N ILE A 255 43.64 -16.06 -2.24
CA ILE A 255 43.60 -16.32 -0.80
C ILE A 255 44.20 -17.69 -0.49
N SER A 256 43.80 -18.70 -1.25
CA SER A 256 44.22 -20.10 -1.14
C SER A 256 43.83 -20.83 -2.43
N GLU A 257 44.30 -22.07 -2.56
CA GLU A 257 43.86 -23.00 -3.60
C GLU A 257 43.00 -24.10 -3.00
N TRP A 258 41.91 -24.46 -3.68
CA TRP A 258 40.96 -25.51 -3.28
C TRP A 258 40.82 -26.51 -4.42
N GLY A 259 41.70 -27.52 -4.44
CA GLY A 259 41.85 -28.39 -5.60
C GLY A 259 42.35 -27.59 -6.81
N GLU A 260 41.54 -27.52 -7.87
CA GLU A 260 41.87 -26.76 -9.09
C GLU A 260 41.45 -25.28 -9.01
N TYR A 261 40.64 -24.90 -8.02
CA TYR A 261 40.05 -23.57 -7.91
C TYR A 261 40.94 -22.60 -7.13
N LYS A 262 41.13 -21.40 -7.69
CA LYS A 262 41.89 -20.28 -7.11
C LYS A 262 40.97 -19.21 -6.50
N VAL A 263 39.66 -19.34 -6.70
CA VAL A 263 38.64 -18.42 -6.19
C VAL A 263 37.57 -19.24 -5.46
N PRO A 264 37.16 -18.85 -4.24
CA PRO A 264 36.31 -19.68 -3.37
C PRO A 264 34.82 -19.62 -3.72
N PHE A 265 34.35 -18.53 -4.31
CA PHE A 265 32.94 -18.34 -4.61
C PHE A 265 32.71 -17.95 -6.06
N VAL A 266 31.73 -18.57 -6.69
CA VAL A 266 31.34 -18.23 -8.05
C VAL A 266 29.85 -17.93 -8.14
N PHE A 267 29.51 -16.96 -8.98
CA PHE A 267 28.16 -16.46 -9.17
C PHE A 267 27.81 -16.44 -10.65
N ALA A 268 26.57 -16.76 -10.96
CA ALA A 268 25.98 -16.54 -12.28
C ALA A 268 24.66 -15.77 -12.13
N THR A 269 24.40 -14.78 -12.99
CA THR A 269 23.20 -13.95 -12.89
C THR A 269 22.71 -13.52 -14.27
N ASN A 270 21.39 -13.31 -14.39
CA ASN A 270 20.74 -12.68 -15.54
C ASN A 270 20.08 -11.35 -15.17
N GLY A 271 20.43 -10.78 -14.01
CA GLY A 271 19.90 -9.49 -13.52
C GLY A 271 18.47 -9.54 -13.00
N ARG A 272 17.72 -10.64 -13.17
CA ARG A 272 16.34 -10.76 -12.69
C ARG A 272 16.26 -10.85 -11.18
N LYS A 273 15.21 -10.27 -10.59
CA LYS A 273 14.84 -10.56 -9.19
C LYS A 273 14.52 -12.05 -9.04
N TYR A 274 14.89 -12.62 -7.90
CA TYR A 274 14.57 -14.01 -7.59
C TYR A 274 13.05 -14.20 -7.50
N LEU A 275 12.50 -15.10 -8.32
CA LEU A 275 11.12 -15.56 -8.24
C LEU A 275 11.15 -17.04 -7.90
N LYS A 276 10.67 -17.41 -6.70
CA LYS A 276 10.66 -18.81 -6.21
C LYS A 276 9.97 -19.79 -7.18
N GLN A 277 8.99 -19.32 -7.94
CA GLN A 277 8.26 -20.11 -8.93
C GLN A 277 9.10 -20.42 -10.20
N LEU A 278 10.20 -19.70 -10.42
CA LEU A 278 11.08 -19.76 -11.59
C LEU A 278 12.56 -19.83 -11.17
N GLU A 279 12.85 -20.60 -10.13
CA GLU A 279 14.18 -20.72 -9.52
C GLU A 279 15.29 -21.12 -10.50
N THR A 280 14.96 -21.93 -11.51
CA THR A 280 15.91 -22.36 -12.55
C THR A 280 16.16 -21.33 -13.66
N LYS A 281 15.33 -20.28 -13.75
CA LYS A 281 15.31 -19.31 -14.87
C LYS A 281 15.58 -17.86 -14.46
N SER A 282 15.63 -17.57 -13.17
CA SER A 282 15.75 -16.20 -12.66
C SER A 282 16.53 -16.15 -11.35
N GLY A 283 17.33 -15.09 -11.19
CA GLY A 283 18.00 -14.78 -9.93
C GLY A 283 19.52 -14.90 -10.00
N ILE A 284 20.12 -14.94 -8.81
CA ILE A 284 21.56 -15.06 -8.61
C ILE A 284 21.83 -16.49 -8.19
N TRP A 285 22.75 -17.12 -8.87
CA TRP A 285 23.10 -18.51 -8.64
C TRP A 285 24.51 -18.55 -8.07
N PHE A 286 24.69 -19.27 -6.97
CA PHE A 286 25.92 -19.28 -6.17
C PHE A 286 26.44 -20.69 -5.98
N LEU A 287 27.76 -20.85 -6.12
CA LEU A 287 28.47 -22.06 -5.78
C LEU A 287 29.71 -21.71 -4.95
N ASP A 288 29.90 -22.47 -3.88
CA ASP A 288 31.11 -22.46 -3.07
C ASP A 288 32.04 -23.57 -3.58
N THR A 289 33.14 -23.19 -4.20
CA THR A 289 34.09 -24.09 -4.88
C THR A 289 35.13 -24.68 -3.95
N ARG A 290 35.13 -24.28 -2.67
CA ARG A 290 36.11 -24.77 -1.69
C ARG A 290 35.98 -26.26 -1.39
N ARG A 291 34.80 -26.83 -1.69
CA ARG A 291 34.53 -28.26 -1.59
C ARG A 291 33.86 -28.77 -2.86
N ASN A 292 34.30 -29.93 -3.34
CA ASN A 292 33.80 -30.51 -4.59
C ASN A 292 32.39 -31.11 -4.47
N ASP A 293 31.91 -31.38 -3.26
CA ASP A 293 30.56 -31.89 -2.97
C ASP A 293 29.48 -30.80 -2.92
N ASN A 294 29.88 -29.53 -2.93
CA ASN A 294 28.94 -28.41 -2.94
C ASN A 294 28.15 -28.34 -4.25
N ILE A 295 26.83 -28.21 -4.11
CA ILE A 295 25.91 -28.01 -5.23
C ILE A 295 25.58 -26.52 -5.41
N PRO A 296 25.43 -26.04 -6.66
CA PRO A 296 24.97 -24.68 -6.91
C PRO A 296 23.57 -24.45 -6.33
N LYS A 297 23.34 -23.26 -5.75
CA LYS A 297 22.06 -22.86 -5.17
C LYS A 297 21.65 -21.48 -5.64
N ALA A 298 20.35 -21.27 -5.79
CA ALA A 298 19.81 -19.94 -6.06
C ALA A 298 19.78 -19.09 -4.77
N LEU A 299 20.11 -17.82 -4.90
CA LEU A 299 20.09 -16.81 -3.86
C LEU A 299 18.98 -15.80 -4.15
N GLN A 300 18.33 -15.35 -3.08
CA GLN A 300 17.35 -14.27 -3.15
C GLN A 300 18.01 -12.91 -3.38
N ASN A 301 19.15 -12.68 -2.73
CA ASN A 301 19.92 -11.44 -2.76
C ASN A 301 21.43 -11.75 -2.86
N TRP A 302 22.21 -10.78 -3.30
CA TRP A 302 23.67 -10.86 -3.29
C TRP A 302 24.21 -11.03 -1.88
N LYS A 303 25.31 -11.77 -1.75
CA LYS A 303 26.09 -11.83 -0.52
C LYS A 303 26.89 -10.54 -0.37
N SER A 304 26.87 -9.96 0.83
CA SER A 304 27.70 -8.82 1.16
C SER A 304 29.18 -9.22 1.24
N PRO A 305 30.13 -8.27 1.12
CA PRO A 305 31.55 -8.55 1.28
C PRO A 305 31.86 -9.22 2.62
N GLN A 306 31.29 -8.68 3.69
CA GLN A 306 31.43 -9.24 5.05
C GLN A 306 30.86 -10.65 5.14
N GLY A 307 29.69 -10.90 4.55
CA GLY A 307 29.09 -12.23 4.53
C GLY A 307 29.94 -13.27 3.78
N LEU A 308 30.66 -12.87 2.73
CA LEU A 308 31.61 -13.76 2.05
C LEU A 308 32.86 -14.03 2.89
N LEU A 309 33.40 -13.01 3.56
CA LEU A 309 34.54 -13.18 4.47
C LEU A 309 34.18 -14.11 5.64
N GLU A 310 33.01 -13.94 6.23
CA GLU A 310 32.51 -14.84 7.29
C GLU A 310 32.34 -16.27 6.77
N ASP A 311 31.84 -16.44 5.55
CA ASP A 311 31.75 -17.77 4.94
C ASP A 311 33.13 -18.37 4.68
N LEU A 312 34.16 -17.56 4.40
CA LEU A 312 35.56 -18.02 4.26
C LEU A 312 36.15 -18.52 5.58
N GLU A 313 35.90 -17.82 6.67
CA GLU A 313 36.41 -18.17 8.00
C GLU A 313 35.72 -19.39 8.60
N LYS A 314 34.49 -19.71 8.17
CA LYS A 314 33.75 -20.88 8.65
C LYS A 314 34.42 -22.18 8.22
N ASP A 315 35.03 -22.85 9.19
CA ASP A 315 35.42 -24.25 9.09
C ASP A 315 34.20 -25.16 9.26
N ILE A 316 33.57 -25.49 8.13
CA ILE A 316 32.35 -26.31 8.08
C ILE A 316 32.64 -27.74 8.56
N GLU A 317 33.85 -28.27 8.36
CA GLU A 317 34.19 -29.63 8.79
C GLU A 317 34.32 -29.71 10.30
N LYS A 318 35.03 -28.76 10.91
CA LYS A 318 35.12 -28.64 12.36
C LYS A 318 33.77 -28.34 13.00
N ALA A 319 32.93 -27.53 12.36
CA ALA A 319 31.57 -27.28 12.81
C ALA A 319 30.70 -28.54 12.74
N ASN A 320 30.79 -29.34 11.67
CA ASN A 320 30.08 -30.61 11.52
C ASN A 320 30.59 -31.68 12.49
N GLN A 321 31.90 -31.75 12.74
CA GLN A 321 32.49 -32.62 13.77
C GLN A 321 31.98 -32.22 15.15
N LYS A 322 32.04 -30.92 15.49
CA LYS A 322 31.49 -30.40 16.74
C LYS A 322 30.00 -30.69 16.86
N LEU A 323 29.21 -30.56 15.79
CA LEU A 323 27.79 -30.88 15.79
C LEU A 323 27.53 -32.37 16.02
N ASN A 324 28.29 -33.25 15.35
CA ASN A 324 28.20 -34.70 15.56
C ASN A 324 28.60 -35.12 16.97
N GLU A 325 29.57 -34.42 17.57
CA GLU A 325 30.05 -34.65 18.94
C GLU A 325 29.18 -33.96 20.00
N THR A 326 28.26 -33.06 19.61
CA THR A 326 27.41 -32.33 20.54
C THR A 326 26.36 -33.28 21.13
N PRO A 327 26.33 -33.49 22.46
CA PRO A 327 25.34 -34.36 23.09
C PRO A 327 23.90 -33.85 22.90
N TYR A 328 22.95 -34.78 22.75
CA TYR A 328 21.52 -34.48 22.61
C TYR A 328 20.90 -33.79 23.84
N ASP A 329 21.61 -33.71 24.96
CA ASP A 329 21.15 -33.05 26.19
C ASP A 329 20.80 -31.58 25.97
N LEU A 330 21.44 -30.91 25.00
CA LEU A 330 21.16 -29.51 24.64
C LEU A 330 19.73 -29.31 24.07
N LEU A 331 19.13 -30.36 23.53
CA LEU A 331 17.75 -30.35 23.01
C LEU A 331 16.70 -30.71 24.08
N LYS A 332 17.14 -31.24 25.23
CA LYS A 332 16.31 -31.65 26.38
C LYS A 332 16.45 -30.73 27.59
N ASP A 333 17.34 -29.75 27.53
CA ASP A 333 17.54 -28.78 28.59
C ASP A 333 16.28 -27.90 28.76
N LYS A 334 15.72 -27.90 29.98
CA LYS A 334 14.50 -27.15 30.31
C LYS A 334 14.69 -25.63 30.20
N GLY A 335 15.93 -25.14 30.20
CA GLY A 335 16.27 -23.73 29.96
C GLY A 335 16.55 -23.37 28.48
N GLY A 336 16.53 -24.36 27.57
CA GLY A 336 16.86 -24.21 26.15
C GLY A 336 15.64 -24.26 25.21
N LEU A 337 15.89 -24.53 23.92
CA LEU A 337 14.91 -24.43 22.81
C LEU A 337 13.72 -25.41 22.89
N ASN A 338 13.71 -26.39 23.81
CA ASN A 338 12.59 -27.32 24.09
C ASN A 338 11.86 -27.85 22.82
N LEU A 339 12.61 -28.47 21.90
CA LEU A 339 12.07 -28.90 20.60
C LEU A 339 11.64 -30.38 20.55
N ARG A 340 11.89 -31.15 21.62
CA ARG A 340 11.40 -32.54 21.74
C ARG A 340 11.05 -32.83 23.20
N GLU A 341 9.77 -33.12 23.46
CA GLU A 341 9.36 -33.93 24.62
C GLU A 341 9.65 -35.41 24.37
#